data_AF-A0A7J3ZJI7-F1
#
_entry.id   AF-A0A7J3ZJI7-F1
#
_cell.length_a   1.000
_cell.length_b   1.000
_cell.length_c   1.000
_cell.angle_alpha   90.00
_cell.angle_beta   90.00
_cell.angle_gamma   90.00
#
_symmetry.space_group_name_H-M   'P 1'
#
loop_
_entity.id
_entity.type
_entity.pdbx_description
1 polymer ?
#
loop_
_entity_poly.entity_id
_entity_poly.type
_entity_poly.pdbx_seq_one_letter_code
_entity_poly.pdbx_strand_id
1 'polypeptide(L)'
;MSRGIREKSPYKEKVSIAVDIIAAIIEKNLRERKKAIEILKSKYESARISPFRGVALPEDIYDKEMATLYVVGKYGMGIDQDYPGLFNSVFDKEQKYERAVATLLEDGLSSSEKREGVTQLLGEITGNELARMFRLVFTKIVLGFGEESELVKTLRKAREVFPEFEREIKNYAKFYIGFKLAERICTGEIRDRVEKEAEKQALNLSFGLGRTMPDDDYVYNIARNVFRVPKSLALRVLSINEEGRKSGSKSEKAGSSNR
;
A
#
# COMPACT_ATOMS: atom_id res chain seq x y z
N MET A 1 -15.14 13.93 29.77
CA MET A 1 -13.84 13.21 29.77
C MET A 1 -13.37 13.02 28.34
N SER A 2 -12.60 14.00 27.84
CA SER A 2 -12.06 13.97 26.49
C SER A 2 -10.86 13.02 26.47
N ARG A 3 -11.01 11.83 25.87
CA ARG A 3 -9.86 10.97 25.59
C ARG A 3 -9.03 11.70 24.54
N GLY A 4 -7.97 12.35 25.00
CA GLY A 4 -6.98 13.01 24.16
C GLY A 4 -6.60 12.12 22.98
N ILE A 5 -6.70 12.70 21.80
CA ILE A 5 -6.14 12.17 20.56
C ILE A 5 -4.62 12.11 20.80
N ARG A 6 -4.15 11.00 21.37
CA ARG A 6 -2.71 10.72 21.45
C ARG A 6 -2.24 10.61 20.01
N GLU A 7 -1.18 11.36 19.67
CA GLU A 7 -0.25 11.05 18.58
C GLU A 7 0.06 9.55 18.62
N LYS A 8 -0.72 8.78 17.88
CA LYS A 8 -0.48 7.36 17.65
C LYS A 8 -0.43 7.24 16.15
N SER A 9 0.80 7.09 15.64
CA SER A 9 0.99 6.62 14.27
C SER A 9 0.01 5.46 14.02
N PRO A 10 -0.85 5.53 13.00
CA PRO A 10 -1.84 4.49 12.72
C PRO A 10 -1.19 3.14 12.39
N TYR A 11 0.14 3.12 12.25
CA TYR A 11 0.93 1.96 11.87
C TYR A 11 1.68 1.30 13.03
N LYS A 12 1.64 1.86 14.25
CA LYS A 12 2.40 1.32 15.39
C LYS A 12 2.13 -0.17 15.64
N GLU A 13 0.86 -0.57 15.61
CA GLU A 13 0.45 -1.97 15.80
C GLU A 13 0.97 -2.87 14.66
N LYS A 14 0.89 -2.38 13.41
CA LYS A 14 1.38 -3.08 12.23
C LYS A 14 2.90 -3.28 12.28
N VAL A 15 3.65 -2.25 12.67
CA VAL A 15 5.12 -2.32 12.82
C VAL A 15 5.48 -3.31 13.92
N SER A 16 4.80 -3.29 15.08
CA SER A 16 5.03 -4.25 16.15
C SER A 16 4.84 -5.69 15.68
N ILE A 17 3.76 -5.97 14.95
CA ILE A 17 3.52 -7.30 14.40
C ILE A 17 4.57 -7.67 13.34
N ALA A 18 4.99 -6.73 12.51
CA ALA A 18 6.05 -6.98 11.55
C ALA A 18 7.36 -7.39 12.24
N VAL A 19 7.76 -6.69 13.31
CA VAL A 19 8.93 -7.03 14.13
C VAL A 19 8.79 -8.44 14.71
N ASP A 20 7.63 -8.78 15.30
CA ASP A 20 7.38 -10.11 15.85
C ASP A 20 7.47 -11.22 14.78
N ILE A 21 6.96 -10.96 13.58
CA ILE A 21 7.03 -11.91 12.47
C ILE A 21 8.48 -12.09 12.02
N ILE A 22 9.24 -11.00 11.87
CA ILE A 22 10.65 -11.05 11.45
C ILE A 22 11.49 -11.80 12.49
N ALA A 23 11.28 -11.54 13.78
CA ALA A 23 11.92 -12.30 14.86
C ALA A 23 11.62 -13.81 14.74
N ALA A 24 10.36 -14.18 14.53
CA ALA A 24 9.98 -15.59 14.35
C ALA A 24 10.57 -16.22 13.08
N ILE A 25 10.74 -15.45 12.00
CA ILE A 25 11.42 -15.89 10.77
C ILE A 25 12.90 -16.19 11.08
N ILE A 26 13.58 -15.31 11.81
CA ILE A 26 15.00 -15.45 12.18
C ILE A 26 15.20 -16.64 13.12
N GLU A 27 14.44 -16.72 14.22
CA GLU A 27 14.51 -17.80 15.21
C GLU A 27 14.35 -19.18 14.57
N LYS A 28 13.45 -19.30 13.59
CA LYS A 28 13.17 -20.55 12.88
C LYS A 28 14.08 -20.77 11.67
N ASN A 29 14.99 -19.85 11.37
CA ASN A 29 15.80 -19.81 10.15
C ASN A 29 14.93 -20.10 8.90
N LEU A 30 13.77 -19.44 8.83
CA LEU A 30 12.76 -19.71 7.83
C LEU A 30 13.16 -19.07 6.49
N ARG A 31 13.52 -19.91 5.51
CA ARG A 31 13.97 -19.46 4.18
C ARG A 31 12.90 -19.51 3.09
N GLU A 32 11.72 -20.05 3.43
CA GLU A 32 10.63 -20.22 2.48
C GLU A 32 9.65 -19.04 2.56
N ARG A 33 9.62 -18.22 1.50
CA ARG A 33 8.69 -17.09 1.38
C ARG A 33 7.23 -17.48 1.66
N LYS A 34 6.77 -18.61 1.14
CA LYS A 34 5.37 -19.06 1.31
C LYS A 34 5.00 -19.21 2.80
N LYS A 35 5.90 -19.77 3.59
CA LYS A 35 5.70 -19.92 5.05
C LYS A 35 5.72 -18.56 5.75
N ALA A 36 6.57 -17.62 5.31
CA ALA A 36 6.55 -16.25 5.84
C ALA A 36 5.20 -15.55 5.58
N ILE A 37 4.62 -15.74 4.38
CA ILE A 37 3.29 -15.23 4.03
C ILE A 37 2.20 -15.85 4.91
N GLU A 38 2.27 -17.16 5.19
CA GLU A 38 1.32 -17.84 6.07
C GLU A 38 1.37 -17.30 7.51
N ILE A 39 2.58 -17.07 8.04
CA ILE A 39 2.78 -16.44 9.35
C ILE A 39 2.20 -15.02 9.36
N LEU A 40 2.49 -14.22 8.32
CA LEU A 40 1.97 -12.86 8.16
C LEU A 40 0.45 -12.84 8.17
N LYS A 41 -0.17 -13.70 7.36
CA LYS A 41 -1.63 -13.85 7.28
C LYS A 41 -2.23 -14.19 8.64
N SER A 42 -1.72 -15.22 9.31
CA SER A 42 -2.22 -15.68 10.62
C SER A 42 -2.11 -14.59 11.69
N LYS A 43 -0.98 -13.87 11.74
CA LYS A 43 -0.76 -12.76 12.69
C LYS A 43 -1.67 -11.56 12.41
N TYR A 44 -1.86 -11.20 11.15
CA TYR A 44 -2.78 -10.12 10.78
C TYR A 44 -4.23 -10.45 11.11
N GLU A 45 -4.68 -11.67 10.81
CA GLU A 45 -6.06 -12.11 11.08
C GLU A 45 -6.35 -12.14 12.59
N SER A 46 -5.43 -12.69 13.39
CA SER A 46 -5.56 -12.74 14.86
C SER A 46 -5.59 -11.35 15.51
N ALA A 47 -4.78 -10.41 15.02
CA ALA A 47 -4.80 -9.00 15.46
C ALA A 47 -5.86 -8.14 14.74
N ARG A 48 -6.64 -8.75 13.83
CA ARG A 48 -7.64 -8.09 12.96
C ARG A 48 -7.06 -6.99 12.07
N ILE A 49 -5.75 -6.91 11.87
CA ILE A 49 -5.09 -5.86 11.10
C ILE A 49 -5.34 -6.08 9.61
N SER A 50 -5.69 -5.01 8.88
CA SER A 50 -5.82 -5.09 7.42
C SER A 50 -4.46 -4.87 6.74
N PRO A 51 -4.17 -5.59 5.65
CA PRO A 51 -3.11 -5.22 4.71
C PRO A 51 -3.31 -3.80 4.16
N PHE A 52 -2.26 -3.18 3.63
CA PHE A 52 -2.43 -1.92 2.91
C PHE A 52 -3.20 -2.17 1.61
N ARG A 53 -4.42 -1.65 1.48
CA ARG A 53 -5.25 -1.97 0.31
C ARG A 53 -6.26 -0.87 0.01
N GLY A 54 -6.71 -0.87 -1.24
CA GLY A 54 -7.92 -0.15 -1.65
C GLY A 54 -9.18 -0.90 -1.24
N VAL A 55 -10.22 -0.85 -2.08
CA VAL A 55 -11.48 -1.56 -1.83
C VAL A 55 -11.31 -3.08 -1.92
N ALA A 56 -10.60 -3.56 -2.94
CA ALA A 56 -10.42 -4.98 -3.20
C ALA A 56 -9.53 -5.68 -2.16
N LEU A 57 -9.74 -6.98 -1.98
CA LEU A 57 -8.88 -7.89 -1.22
C LEU A 57 -8.46 -9.05 -2.15
N PRO A 58 -7.46 -8.85 -3.02
CA PRO A 58 -7.03 -9.90 -3.95
C PRO A 58 -6.40 -11.08 -3.20
N GLU A 59 -6.39 -12.26 -3.82
CA GLU A 59 -5.82 -13.48 -3.21
C GLU A 59 -4.34 -13.34 -2.86
N ASP A 60 -3.60 -12.56 -3.65
CA ASP A 60 -2.18 -12.29 -3.47
C ASP A 60 -1.88 -11.12 -2.50
N ILE A 61 -2.87 -10.62 -1.76
CA ILE A 61 -2.70 -9.42 -0.92
C ILE A 61 -1.63 -9.59 0.16
N TYR A 62 -1.51 -10.78 0.75
CA TYR A 62 -0.49 -11.03 1.77
C TYR A 62 0.91 -11.19 1.18
N ASP A 63 1.02 -11.71 -0.05
CA ASP A 63 2.28 -11.69 -0.78
C ASP A 63 2.70 -10.25 -1.12
N LYS A 64 1.73 -9.38 -1.46
CA LYS A 64 1.96 -7.93 -1.62
C LYS A 64 2.30 -7.24 -0.29
N GLU A 65 1.78 -7.72 0.82
CA GLU A 65 2.03 -7.18 2.16
C GLU A 65 3.41 -7.57 2.70
N MET A 66 4.12 -8.53 2.08
CA MET A 66 5.53 -8.80 2.37
C MET A 66 6.43 -7.56 2.23
N ALA A 67 6.01 -6.56 1.43
CA ALA A 67 6.67 -5.25 1.38
C ALA A 67 6.78 -4.59 2.77
N THR A 68 5.81 -4.78 3.66
CA THR A 68 5.88 -4.25 5.04
C THR A 68 6.96 -4.96 5.84
N LEU A 69 7.03 -6.29 5.77
CA LEU A 69 8.07 -7.05 6.46
C LEU A 69 9.46 -6.73 5.90
N TYR A 70 9.58 -6.57 4.58
CA TYR A 70 10.83 -6.16 3.95
C TYR A 70 11.29 -4.78 4.44
N VAL A 71 10.40 -3.78 4.41
CA VAL A 71 10.75 -2.40 4.81
C VAL A 71 11.14 -2.35 6.30
N VAL A 72 10.35 -2.98 7.17
CA VAL A 72 10.67 -3.04 8.62
C VAL A 72 11.96 -3.82 8.87
N GLY A 73 12.14 -4.96 8.20
CA GLY A 73 13.32 -5.81 8.36
C GLY A 73 14.60 -5.14 7.90
N LYS A 74 14.59 -4.52 6.72
CA LYS A 74 15.76 -3.83 6.16
C LYS A 74 16.03 -2.50 6.87
N TYR A 75 15.09 -1.57 6.76
CA TYR A 75 15.32 -0.19 7.19
C TYR A 75 15.11 0.04 8.69
N GLY A 76 14.29 -0.80 9.33
CA GLY A 76 14.02 -0.69 10.78
C GLY A 76 14.93 -1.57 11.63
N MET A 77 15.29 -2.76 11.15
CA MET A 77 15.96 -3.79 11.95
C MET A 77 17.36 -4.19 11.43
N GLY A 78 17.77 -3.78 10.22
CA GLY A 78 19.10 -4.12 9.66
C GLY A 78 19.29 -5.60 9.30
N ILE A 79 18.21 -6.36 9.10
CA ILE A 79 18.26 -7.82 8.91
C ILE A 79 18.96 -8.22 7.61
N ASP A 80 18.98 -7.35 6.61
CA ASP A 80 19.71 -7.57 5.37
C ASP A 80 21.23 -7.64 5.58
N GLN A 81 21.75 -6.95 6.60
CA GLN A 81 23.16 -6.97 6.98
C GLN A 81 23.48 -8.12 7.94
N ASP A 82 22.62 -8.33 8.94
CA ASP A 82 22.84 -9.33 9.99
C ASP A 82 22.58 -10.77 9.50
N TYR A 83 21.59 -10.95 8.61
CA TYR A 83 21.14 -12.27 8.12
C TYR A 83 20.94 -12.30 6.60
N PRO A 84 21.97 -11.98 5.80
CA PRO A 84 21.83 -11.78 4.35
C PRO A 84 21.28 -13.00 3.62
N GLY A 85 21.72 -14.21 3.98
CA GLY A 85 21.25 -15.45 3.34
C GLY A 85 19.76 -15.72 3.56
N LEU A 86 19.26 -15.46 4.79
CA LEU A 86 17.84 -15.58 5.10
C LEU A 86 17.05 -14.47 4.39
N PHE A 87 17.53 -13.24 4.50
CA PHE A 87 16.87 -12.07 3.93
C PHE A 87 16.71 -12.19 2.41
N ASN A 88 17.76 -12.65 1.73
CA ASN A 88 17.76 -12.90 0.28
C ASN A 88 16.79 -14.00 -0.15
N SER A 89 16.61 -15.03 0.69
CA SER A 89 15.69 -16.12 0.37
C SER A 89 14.21 -15.75 0.52
N VAL A 90 13.87 -14.94 1.52
CA VAL A 90 12.47 -14.58 1.83
C VAL A 90 11.99 -13.39 1.00
N PHE A 91 12.88 -12.42 0.75
CA PHE A 91 12.54 -11.13 0.16
C PHE A 91 13.20 -10.87 -1.20
N ASP A 92 13.47 -11.93 -1.97
CA ASP A 92 14.09 -11.83 -3.30
C ASP A 92 13.30 -10.87 -4.22
N LYS A 93 11.96 -10.94 -4.18
CA LYS A 93 11.08 -10.08 -4.97
C LYS A 93 11.18 -8.62 -4.57
N GLU A 94 11.08 -8.31 -3.28
CA GLU A 94 11.15 -6.94 -2.80
C GLU A 94 12.51 -6.30 -3.10
N GLN A 95 13.61 -7.06 -3.04
CA GLN A 95 14.92 -6.58 -3.47
C GLN A 95 14.96 -6.25 -4.96
N LYS A 96 14.37 -7.09 -5.81
CA LYS A 96 14.27 -6.80 -7.25
C LYS A 96 13.45 -5.56 -7.51
N TYR A 97 12.32 -5.38 -6.82
CA TYR A 97 11.52 -4.15 -6.92
C TYR A 97 12.29 -2.92 -6.48
N GLU A 98 13.04 -2.99 -5.37
CA GLU A 98 13.85 -1.87 -4.90
C GLU A 98 14.92 -1.48 -5.92
N ARG A 99 15.62 -2.46 -6.49
CA ARG A 99 16.61 -2.24 -7.55
C ARG A 99 15.97 -1.67 -8.81
N ALA A 100 14.78 -2.17 -9.18
CA ALA A 100 14.05 -1.64 -10.33
C ALA A 100 13.64 -0.17 -10.14
N VAL A 101 13.22 0.22 -8.94
CA VAL A 101 12.99 1.64 -8.60
C VAL A 101 14.27 2.45 -8.74
N ALA A 102 15.40 1.94 -8.21
CA ALA A 102 16.69 2.62 -8.32
C ALA A 102 17.10 2.83 -9.80
N THR A 103 17.05 1.78 -10.63
CA THR A 103 17.32 1.87 -12.08
C THR A 103 16.39 2.84 -12.78
N LEU A 104 15.09 2.84 -12.43
CA LEU A 104 14.12 3.75 -13.03
C LEU A 104 14.41 5.23 -12.70
N LEU A 105 14.91 5.48 -11.49
CA LEU A 105 15.24 6.82 -11.00
C LEU A 105 16.68 7.26 -11.30
N GLU A 106 17.51 6.37 -11.84
CA GLU A 106 18.91 6.66 -12.15
C GLU A 106 19.03 7.79 -13.18
N ASP A 107 19.86 8.79 -12.85
CA ASP A 107 20.17 9.88 -13.76
C ASP A 107 21.18 9.41 -14.83
N GLY A 108 21.12 9.99 -16.03
CA GLY A 108 22.02 9.65 -17.13
C GLY A 108 21.57 8.47 -18.01
N LEU A 109 20.66 7.62 -17.55
CA LEU A 109 20.05 6.58 -18.39
C LEU A 109 18.89 7.13 -19.25
N SER A 110 18.87 6.75 -20.52
CA SER A 110 17.73 6.97 -21.42
C SER A 110 16.53 6.12 -21.01
N SER A 111 15.34 6.46 -21.51
CA SER A 111 14.13 5.66 -21.25
C SER A 111 14.26 4.20 -21.73
N SER A 112 15.03 3.97 -22.80
CA SER A 112 15.27 2.61 -23.31
C SER A 112 16.14 1.80 -22.35
N GLU A 113 17.24 2.37 -21.88
CA GLU A 113 18.15 1.72 -20.91
C GLU A 113 17.44 1.44 -19.58
N LYS A 114 16.60 2.36 -19.12
CA LYS A 114 15.75 2.16 -17.93
C LYS A 114 14.76 1.02 -18.11
N ARG A 115 14.07 0.97 -19.25
CA ARG A 115 13.16 -0.13 -19.59
C ARG A 115 13.90 -1.45 -19.56
N GLU A 116 15.05 -1.52 -20.22
CA GLU A 116 15.87 -2.72 -20.29
C GLU A 116 16.33 -3.17 -18.90
N GLY A 117 16.94 -2.30 -18.09
CA GLY A 117 17.42 -2.65 -16.76
C GLY A 117 16.31 -3.11 -15.81
N VAL A 118 15.15 -2.46 -15.86
CA VAL A 118 13.97 -2.91 -15.09
C VAL A 118 13.47 -4.27 -15.57
N THR A 119 13.46 -4.51 -16.88
CA THR A 119 13.03 -5.78 -17.50
C THR A 119 14.01 -6.91 -17.19
N GLN A 120 15.31 -6.65 -17.13
CA GLN A 120 16.32 -7.64 -16.72
C GLN A 120 16.14 -8.08 -15.27
N LEU A 121 15.71 -7.17 -14.38
CA LEU A 121 15.48 -7.47 -12.96
C LEU A 121 14.18 -8.24 -12.71
N LEU A 122 13.10 -7.83 -13.37
CA LEU A 122 11.74 -8.31 -13.10
C LEU A 122 11.23 -9.35 -14.10
N GLY A 123 11.89 -9.50 -15.26
CA GLY A 123 11.39 -10.24 -16.40
C GLY A 123 10.33 -9.43 -17.16
N GLU A 124 9.32 -10.13 -17.67
CA GLU A 124 8.20 -9.49 -18.37
C GLU A 124 7.47 -8.49 -17.45
N ILE A 125 7.42 -7.23 -17.86
CA ILE A 125 6.76 -6.17 -17.09
C ILE A 125 5.26 -6.25 -17.34
N THR A 126 4.50 -6.41 -16.25
CA THR A 126 3.05 -6.34 -16.26
C THR A 126 2.57 -5.20 -15.35
N GLY A 127 1.29 -4.84 -15.50
CA GLY A 127 0.65 -3.89 -14.58
C GLY A 127 0.72 -4.30 -13.10
N ASN A 128 0.72 -5.60 -12.80
CA ASN A 128 0.85 -6.12 -11.44
C ASN A 128 2.28 -5.93 -10.89
N GLU A 129 3.30 -6.12 -11.73
CA GLU A 129 4.71 -5.90 -11.34
C GLU A 129 4.97 -4.42 -11.05
N LEU A 130 4.46 -3.51 -11.89
CA LEU A 130 4.53 -2.08 -11.61
C LEU A 130 3.81 -1.71 -10.31
N ALA A 131 2.62 -2.25 -10.07
CA ALA A 131 1.88 -2.00 -8.84
C ALA A 131 2.64 -2.50 -7.59
N ARG A 132 3.35 -3.62 -7.67
CA ARG A 132 4.19 -4.16 -6.58
C ARG A 132 5.42 -3.30 -6.34
N MET A 133 6.05 -2.82 -7.41
CA MET A 133 7.15 -1.87 -7.34
C MET A 133 6.72 -0.57 -6.64
N PHE A 134 5.60 0.04 -7.05
CA PHE A 134 5.06 1.23 -6.40
C PHE A 134 4.64 0.97 -4.96
N ARG A 135 4.16 -0.25 -4.65
CA ARG A 135 3.82 -0.67 -3.28
C ARG A 135 5.00 -0.66 -2.35
N LEU A 136 6.17 -1.06 -2.81
CA LEU A 136 7.37 -0.99 -2.00
C LEU A 136 7.69 0.46 -1.63
N VAL A 137 7.72 1.37 -2.61
CA VAL A 137 7.96 2.81 -2.38
C VAL A 137 6.91 3.41 -1.45
N PHE A 138 5.63 3.15 -1.71
CA PHE A 138 4.52 3.55 -0.85
C PHE A 138 4.70 3.07 0.59
N THR A 139 5.11 1.82 0.79
CA THR A 139 5.28 1.23 2.12
C THR A 139 6.42 1.91 2.87
N LYS A 140 7.54 2.22 2.20
CA LYS A 140 8.63 3.02 2.79
C LYS A 140 8.10 4.36 3.29
N ILE A 141 7.35 5.09 2.46
CA ILE A 141 6.81 6.42 2.81
C ILE A 141 5.88 6.34 4.01
N VAL A 142 4.91 5.43 3.96
CA VAL A 142 3.90 5.27 5.02
C VAL A 142 4.52 4.89 6.37
N LEU A 143 5.62 4.13 6.36
CA LEU A 143 6.33 3.74 7.58
C LEU A 143 7.42 4.74 8.00
N GLY A 144 7.59 5.86 7.28
CA GLY A 144 8.54 6.92 7.63
C GLY A 144 9.99 6.68 7.18
N PHE A 145 10.21 5.74 6.26
CA PHE A 145 11.54 5.43 5.67
C PHE A 145 11.73 6.02 4.27
N GLY A 146 10.84 6.92 3.84
CA GLY A 146 10.90 7.54 2.52
C GLY A 146 10.02 8.77 2.42
N GLU A 147 10.20 9.51 1.34
CA GLU A 147 9.54 10.80 1.08
C GLU A 147 8.47 10.66 -0.01
N GLU A 148 7.36 11.40 0.09
CA GLU A 148 6.29 11.37 -0.93
C GLU A 148 6.82 11.69 -2.34
N SER A 149 7.82 12.56 -2.42
CA SER A 149 8.49 12.92 -3.68
C SER A 149 9.13 11.72 -4.40
N GLU A 150 9.54 10.67 -3.69
CA GLU A 150 10.09 9.44 -4.27
C GLU A 150 9.02 8.72 -5.09
N LEU A 151 7.80 8.58 -4.56
CA LEU A 151 6.69 7.95 -5.28
C LEU A 151 6.25 8.80 -6.48
N VAL A 152 6.17 10.13 -6.33
CA VAL A 152 5.83 11.04 -7.42
C VAL A 152 6.83 10.89 -8.58
N LYS A 153 8.14 10.92 -8.28
CA LYS A 153 9.20 10.71 -9.29
C LYS A 153 9.09 9.32 -9.93
N THR A 154 8.88 8.29 -9.12
CA THR A 154 8.77 6.90 -9.58
C THR A 154 7.61 6.73 -10.56
N LEU A 155 6.42 7.24 -10.24
CA LEU A 155 5.25 7.13 -11.12
C LEU A 155 5.42 7.92 -12.42
N ARG A 156 6.02 9.12 -12.36
CA ARG A 156 6.30 9.93 -13.56
C ARG A 156 7.30 9.23 -14.49
N LYS A 157 8.41 8.73 -13.93
CA LYS A 157 9.40 7.97 -14.71
C LYS A 157 8.84 6.66 -15.24
N ALA A 158 8.02 5.95 -14.47
CA ALA A 158 7.34 4.76 -14.96
C ALA A 158 6.42 5.08 -16.14
N ARG A 159 5.71 6.21 -16.13
CA ARG A 159 4.84 6.62 -17.25
C ARG A 159 5.65 6.94 -18.51
N GLU A 160 6.82 7.55 -18.37
CA GLU A 160 7.74 7.85 -19.48
C GLU A 160 8.34 6.57 -20.07
N VAL A 161 8.75 5.63 -19.22
CA VAL A 161 9.45 4.39 -19.62
C VAL A 161 8.48 3.31 -20.09
N PHE A 162 7.28 3.26 -19.50
CA PHE A 162 6.23 2.27 -19.76
C PHE A 162 4.87 2.92 -20.06
N PRO A 163 4.74 3.69 -21.15
CA PRO A 163 3.50 4.38 -21.51
C PRO A 163 2.31 3.43 -21.71
N GLU A 164 2.55 2.18 -22.10
CA GLU A 164 1.51 1.15 -22.24
C GLU A 164 0.77 0.81 -20.94
N PHE A 165 1.35 1.13 -19.77
CA PHE A 165 0.76 0.92 -18.45
C PHE A 165 0.25 2.22 -17.80
N GLU A 166 -0.01 3.26 -18.61
CA GLU A 166 -0.48 4.56 -18.10
C GLU A 166 -1.73 4.43 -17.20
N ARG A 167 -2.66 3.54 -17.57
CA ARG A 167 -3.88 3.31 -16.79
C ARG A 167 -3.56 2.76 -15.40
N GLU A 168 -2.69 1.76 -15.31
CA GLU A 168 -2.28 1.12 -14.08
C GLU A 168 -1.52 2.10 -13.17
N ILE A 169 -0.66 2.93 -13.75
CA ILE A 169 0.07 4.00 -13.05
C ILE A 169 -0.91 5.03 -12.48
N LYS A 170 -1.88 5.49 -13.27
CA LYS A 170 -2.93 6.41 -12.82
C LYS A 170 -3.81 5.80 -11.72
N ASN A 171 -4.14 4.52 -11.85
CA ASN A 171 -4.89 3.79 -10.83
C ASN A 171 -4.11 3.70 -9.52
N TYR A 172 -2.79 3.51 -9.58
CA TYR A 172 -1.95 3.50 -8.40
C TYR A 172 -1.88 4.88 -7.73
N ALA A 173 -1.77 5.96 -8.51
CA ALA A 173 -1.86 7.33 -8.00
C ALA A 173 -3.21 7.59 -7.31
N LYS A 174 -4.32 7.17 -7.94
CA LYS A 174 -5.66 7.24 -7.34
C LYS A 174 -5.75 6.49 -6.00
N PHE A 175 -5.17 5.28 -5.95
CA PHE A 175 -5.06 4.50 -4.72
C PHE A 175 -4.29 5.26 -3.64
N TYR A 176 -3.11 5.79 -3.96
CA TYR A 176 -2.28 6.53 -3.03
C TYR A 176 -3.00 7.73 -2.43
N ILE A 177 -3.61 8.56 -3.29
CA ILE A 177 -4.39 9.73 -2.85
C ILE A 177 -5.52 9.29 -1.92
N GLY A 178 -6.27 8.25 -2.30
CA GLY A 178 -7.36 7.75 -1.46
C GLY A 178 -6.87 7.22 -0.11
N PHE A 179 -5.71 6.58 -0.10
CA PHE A 179 -5.09 6.05 1.11
C PHE A 179 -4.60 7.17 2.04
N LYS A 180 -3.90 8.18 1.52
CA LYS A 180 -3.42 9.34 2.30
C LYS A 180 -4.58 10.16 2.86
N LEU A 181 -5.65 10.38 2.09
CA LEU A 181 -6.85 11.03 2.62
C LEU A 181 -7.45 10.23 3.79
N ALA A 182 -7.58 8.92 3.64
CA ALA A 182 -8.09 8.06 4.71
C ALA A 182 -7.20 8.05 5.97
N GLU A 183 -5.88 8.07 5.78
CA GLU A 183 -4.90 8.19 6.85
C GLU A 183 -5.06 9.52 7.60
N ARG A 184 -5.08 10.65 6.88
CA ARG A 184 -5.18 11.99 7.49
C ARG A 184 -6.53 12.24 8.18
N ILE A 185 -7.59 11.60 7.70
CA ILE A 185 -8.86 11.54 8.43
C ILE A 185 -8.71 10.76 9.74
N CYS A 186 -7.97 9.64 9.72
CA CYS A 186 -7.72 8.83 10.91
C CYS A 186 -6.87 9.57 11.96
N THR A 187 -5.85 10.32 11.52
CA THR A 187 -4.98 11.08 12.43
C THR A 187 -5.62 12.39 12.91
N GLY A 188 -6.70 12.83 12.25
CA GLY A 188 -7.39 14.08 12.58
C GLY A 188 -6.75 15.33 11.98
N GLU A 189 -5.85 15.16 11.01
CA GLU A 189 -5.31 16.22 10.15
C GLU A 189 -6.36 16.75 9.17
N ILE A 190 -7.29 15.90 8.74
CA ILE A 190 -8.48 16.29 7.96
C ILE A 190 -9.73 16.09 8.83
N ARG A 191 -10.47 17.17 9.05
CA ARG A 191 -11.58 17.25 10.01
C ARG A 191 -12.91 17.56 9.35
N ASP A 192 -12.89 18.14 8.16
CA ASP A 192 -14.08 18.49 7.40
C ASP A 192 -13.91 18.34 5.88
N ARG A 193 -15.01 18.61 5.16
CA ARG A 193 -15.10 18.47 3.70
C ARG A 193 -14.19 19.43 2.95
N VAL A 194 -13.97 20.64 3.48
CA VAL A 194 -13.18 21.68 2.83
C VAL A 194 -11.71 21.30 2.88
N GLU A 195 -11.21 20.93 4.06
CA GLU A 195 -9.85 20.42 4.24
C GLU A 195 -9.59 19.19 3.36
N LYS A 196 -10.55 18.26 3.30
CA LYS A 196 -10.45 17.07 2.45
C LYS A 196 -10.35 17.41 0.96
N GLU A 197 -11.20 18.31 0.45
CA GLU A 197 -11.15 18.70 -0.96
C GLU A 197 -9.85 19.44 -1.29
N ALA A 198 -9.40 20.33 -0.41
CA ALA A 198 -8.12 21.03 -0.57
C ALA A 198 -6.94 20.04 -0.66
N GLU A 199 -6.87 19.08 0.27
CA GLU A 199 -5.83 18.05 0.29
C GLU A 199 -5.88 17.15 -0.95
N LYS A 200 -7.09 16.73 -1.35
CA LYS A 200 -7.28 15.90 -2.56
C LYS A 200 -6.77 16.61 -3.81
N GLN A 201 -7.03 17.91 -3.95
CA GLN A 201 -6.51 18.71 -5.05
C GLN A 201 -4.99 18.88 -4.97
N ALA A 202 -4.45 19.18 -3.78
CA ALA A 202 -3.01 19.35 -3.57
C ALA A 202 -2.22 18.10 -3.96
N LEU A 203 -2.66 16.92 -3.50
CA LEU A 203 -2.06 15.64 -3.88
C LEU A 203 -2.18 15.40 -5.39
N ASN A 204 -3.36 15.59 -5.99
CA ASN A 204 -3.51 15.35 -7.42
C ASN A 204 -2.59 16.26 -8.28
N LEU A 205 -2.40 17.51 -7.86
CA LEU A 205 -1.46 18.45 -8.50
C LEU A 205 -0.01 18.01 -8.32
N SER A 206 0.38 17.51 -7.14
CA SER A 206 1.75 17.06 -6.88
C SER A 206 2.15 15.90 -7.80
N PHE A 207 1.25 14.94 -8.05
CA PHE A 207 1.50 13.83 -8.97
C PHE A 207 1.64 14.29 -10.43
N GLY A 208 0.85 15.26 -10.90
CA GLY A 208 0.94 15.76 -12.28
C GLY A 208 0.58 14.71 -13.35
N LEU A 209 -0.28 13.74 -13.00
CA LEU A 209 -0.69 12.63 -13.88
C LEU A 209 -2.09 12.81 -14.51
N GLY A 210 -2.65 14.03 -14.43
CA GLY A 210 -4.00 14.34 -14.90
C GLY A 210 -5.07 14.18 -13.80
N ARG A 211 -6.33 13.96 -14.19
CA ARG A 211 -7.43 13.72 -13.23
C ARG A 211 -7.38 12.27 -12.73
N THR A 212 -6.72 12.04 -11.59
CA THR A 212 -6.58 10.72 -10.94
C THR A 212 -7.25 10.68 -9.56
N MET A 213 -8.36 11.39 -9.39
CA MET A 213 -8.95 11.60 -8.07
C MET A 213 -9.82 10.41 -7.62
N PRO A 214 -9.68 9.96 -6.35
CA PRO A 214 -10.63 9.06 -5.73
C PRO A 214 -11.98 9.75 -5.47
N ASP A 215 -13.05 8.99 -5.60
CA ASP A 215 -14.37 9.37 -5.09
C ASP A 215 -14.45 9.15 -3.56
N ASP A 216 -15.42 9.81 -2.92
CA ASP A 216 -15.57 9.76 -1.46
C ASP A 216 -15.93 8.34 -0.97
N ASP A 217 -16.58 7.52 -1.78
CA ASP A 217 -16.88 6.13 -1.46
C ASP A 217 -15.61 5.27 -1.41
N TYR A 218 -14.67 5.48 -2.33
CA TYR A 218 -13.38 4.84 -2.34
C TYR A 218 -12.57 5.19 -1.09
N VAL A 219 -12.50 6.48 -0.74
CA VAL A 219 -11.81 6.96 0.47
C VAL A 219 -12.47 6.38 1.73
N TYR A 220 -13.81 6.36 1.77
CA TYR A 220 -14.56 5.80 2.89
C TYR A 220 -14.24 4.34 3.13
N ASN A 221 -14.19 3.53 2.07
CA ASN A 221 -13.87 2.12 2.17
C ASN A 221 -12.47 1.91 2.77
N ILE A 222 -11.47 2.68 2.36
CA ILE A 222 -10.13 2.60 2.95
C ILE A 222 -10.15 3.04 4.42
N ALA A 223 -10.77 4.19 4.73
CA ALA A 223 -10.86 4.72 6.08
C ALA A 223 -11.51 3.72 7.05
N ARG A 224 -12.60 3.06 6.63
CA ARG A 224 -13.31 2.08 7.44
C ARG A 224 -12.57 0.75 7.57
N ASN A 225 -12.03 0.23 6.47
CA ASN A 225 -11.53 -1.14 6.42
C ASN A 225 -10.05 -1.27 6.79
N VAL A 226 -9.23 -0.25 6.50
CA VAL A 226 -7.79 -0.25 6.82
C VAL A 226 -7.53 0.45 8.14
N PHE A 227 -8.07 1.67 8.30
CA PHE A 227 -7.78 2.52 9.45
C PHE A 227 -8.81 2.41 10.58
N ARG A 228 -9.91 1.67 10.36
CA ARG A 228 -11.01 1.51 11.33
C ARG A 228 -11.60 2.85 11.82
N VAL A 229 -11.52 3.91 11.01
CA VAL A 229 -12.07 5.24 11.32
C VAL A 229 -13.55 5.13 11.66
N PRO A 230 -14.05 5.68 12.79
CA PRO A 230 -15.47 5.60 13.15
C PRO A 230 -16.39 6.13 12.04
N LYS A 231 -17.53 5.46 11.81
CA LYS A 231 -18.49 5.84 10.74
C LYS A 231 -18.93 7.31 10.85
N SER A 232 -19.21 7.78 12.06
CA SER A 232 -19.63 9.16 12.33
C SER A 232 -18.56 10.19 11.94
N LEU A 233 -17.28 9.87 12.15
CA LEU A 233 -16.17 10.73 11.74
C LEU A 233 -16.02 10.71 10.21
N ALA A 234 -16.07 9.53 9.59
CA ALA A 234 -15.95 9.41 8.14
C ALA A 234 -17.07 10.14 7.39
N LEU A 235 -18.33 10.04 7.84
CA LEU A 235 -19.48 10.73 7.22
C LEU A 235 -19.47 12.26 7.39
N ARG A 236 -18.74 12.77 8.40
CA ARG A 236 -18.55 14.21 8.57
C ARG A 236 -17.65 14.78 7.47
N VAL A 237 -16.60 14.05 7.13
CA VAL A 237 -15.58 14.48 6.17
C VAL A 237 -15.96 14.11 4.73
N LEU A 238 -16.61 12.97 4.53
CA LEU A 238 -16.91 12.40 3.21
C LEU A 238 -18.40 12.58 2.87
N SER A 239 -18.67 12.99 1.63
CA SER A 239 -20.01 13.15 1.08
C SER A 239 -20.51 11.81 0.55
N ILE A 240 -21.14 11.03 1.43
CA ILE A 240 -21.64 9.68 1.11
C ILE A 240 -23.16 9.65 1.21
N ASN A 241 -23.83 9.21 0.14
CA ASN A 241 -25.27 8.99 0.15
C ASN A 241 -25.58 7.61 0.77
N GLU A 242 -26.26 7.59 1.93
CA GLU A 242 -26.57 6.33 2.63
C GLU A 242 -27.61 5.45 1.92
N GLU A 243 -28.41 6.03 1.02
CA GLU A 243 -29.59 5.37 0.43
C GLU A 243 -29.24 4.28 -0.62
N GLY A 244 -28.05 4.34 -1.24
CA GLY A 244 -27.64 3.38 -2.27
C GLY A 244 -27.07 2.06 -1.77
N ARG A 245 -26.85 1.87 -0.45
CA ARG A 245 -26.15 0.69 0.10
C ARG A 245 -27.04 -0.44 0.61
N LYS A 246 -28.35 -0.22 0.81
CA LYS A 246 -29.27 -1.28 1.28
C LYS A 246 -29.60 -2.34 0.20
N SER A 247 -29.27 -2.09 -1.06
CA SER A 247 -29.50 -3.02 -2.18
C SER A 247 -28.36 -4.02 -2.41
N GLY A 248 -27.14 -3.74 -1.94
CA GLY A 248 -25.96 -4.58 -2.19
C GLY A 248 -25.71 -5.72 -1.19
N SER A 249 -26.51 -5.83 -0.12
CA SER A 249 -26.32 -6.86 0.93
C SER A 249 -27.39 -7.96 0.93
N LYS A 250 -28.23 -8.04 -0.10
CA LYS A 250 -29.35 -9.01 -0.18
C LYS A 250 -29.23 -10.06 -1.29
N SER A 251 -28.18 -10.06 -2.12
CA SER A 251 -28.07 -10.99 -3.26
C SER A 251 -27.26 -12.27 -3.03
N GLU A 252 -26.74 -12.53 -1.82
CA GLU A 252 -25.96 -13.76 -1.53
C GLU A 252 -26.67 -14.80 -0.62
N LYS A 253 -27.98 -14.66 -0.39
CA LYS A 253 -28.78 -15.69 0.28
C LYS A 253 -30.09 -15.99 -0.44
N ALA A 254 -30.01 -16.52 -1.66
CA ALA A 254 -31.09 -17.27 -2.27
C ALA A 254 -30.54 -18.08 -3.46
N GLY A 255 -30.25 -19.37 -3.23
CA GLY A 255 -29.79 -20.24 -4.32
C GLY A 255 -29.15 -21.56 -3.90
N SER A 256 -29.61 -22.21 -2.82
CA SER A 256 -29.39 -23.65 -2.68
C SER A 256 -30.56 -24.26 -1.92
N SER A 257 -31.61 -24.55 -2.68
CA SER A 257 -32.65 -25.52 -2.34
C SER A 257 -33.47 -25.79 -3.60
N ASN A 258 -33.09 -26.81 -4.36
CA ASN A 258 -34.03 -27.88 -4.72
C ASN A 258 -33.33 -28.97 -5.53
N ARG A 259 -33.46 -30.19 -4.98
CA ARG A 259 -33.64 -31.51 -5.62
C ARG A 259 -32.63 -31.95 -6.66
#